data_AF-A0A925U4H9-F1
#
_entry.id   AF-A0A925U4H9-F1
#
_cell.length_a   1.000
_cell.length_b   1.000
_cell.length_c   1.000
_cell.angle_alpha   90.00
_cell.angle_beta   90.00
_cell.angle_gamma   90.00
#
_symmetry.space_group_name_H-M   'P 1'
#
loop_
_entity.id
_entity.type
_entity.pdbx_description
1 polymer ?
#
loop_
_entity_poly.entity_id
_entity_poly.type
_entity_poly.pdbx_seq_one_letter_code
_entity_poly.pdbx_strand_id
1 'polypeptide(L)' 'MSTTTLHHSVQTASPGKTSPSVVKRFIDLFSAARQAKANQETLRYLRGLDDKALMDFGYSYSAVRELRAGHLPPVSF' A
#
# COMPACT_ATOMS: atom_id res chain seq x y z
N MET A 1 43.20 -32.99 25.17
CA MET A 1 42.28 -31.83 25.18
C MET A 1 42.88 -30.76 24.29
N SER A 2 42.27 -30.47 23.14
CA SER A 2 42.81 -29.53 22.14
C SER A 2 41.90 -28.31 22.07
N THR A 3 42.46 -27.13 22.36
CA THR A 3 41.76 -25.85 22.28
C THR A 3 41.62 -25.41 20.82
N THR A 4 40.43 -25.55 20.24
CA THR A 4 40.07 -24.94 18.97
C THR A 4 39.77 -23.46 19.17
N THR A 5 40.72 -22.59 18.81
CA THR A 5 40.48 -21.14 18.69
C THR A 5 39.61 -20.88 17.47
N LEU A 6 38.31 -20.74 17.69
CA LEU A 6 37.32 -20.34 16.70
C LEU A 6 37.54 -18.85 16.37
N HIS A 7 38.34 -18.59 15.35
CA HIS A 7 38.43 -17.26 14.74
C HIS A 7 37.10 -17.00 14.00
N HIS A 8 36.13 -16.40 14.71
CA HIS A 8 34.88 -15.95 14.12
C HIS A 8 35.17 -14.68 13.33
N SER A 9 35.59 -14.83 12.07
CA SER A 9 35.64 -13.73 11.13
C SER A 9 34.23 -13.19 10.97
N VAL A 10 33.92 -12.08 11.62
CA VAL A 10 32.72 -11.28 11.32
C VAL A 10 32.87 -10.82 9.89
N GLN A 11 32.27 -11.57 8.95
CA GLN A 11 32.02 -11.09 7.61
C GLN A 11 31.09 -9.90 7.74
N THR A 12 31.67 -8.71 7.82
CA THR A 12 30.96 -7.48 7.54
C THR A 12 30.56 -7.56 6.08
N ALA A 13 29.32 -7.95 5.82
CA ALA A 13 28.73 -7.86 4.50
C ALA A 13 29.03 -6.47 3.94
N SER A 14 29.87 -6.39 2.92
CA SER A 14 30.11 -5.14 2.20
C SER A 14 28.75 -4.57 1.81
N PRO A 15 28.52 -3.24 1.87
CA PRO A 15 27.22 -2.66 1.59
C PRO A 15 26.87 -3.04 0.16
N GLY A 16 26.04 -4.08 0.03
CA GLY A 16 25.70 -4.67 -1.24
C GLY A 16 25.05 -3.58 -2.05
N LYS A 17 25.62 -3.27 -3.21
CA LYS A 17 24.99 -2.37 -4.18
C LYS A 17 23.62 -2.93 -4.50
N THR A 18 22.57 -2.44 -3.82
CA THR A 18 21.20 -2.87 -4.07
C THR A 18 20.92 -2.57 -5.53
N SER A 19 20.69 -3.61 -6.33
CA SER A 19 20.49 -3.45 -7.77
C SER A 19 19.34 -2.47 -8.02
N PRO A 20 19.47 -1.51 -8.96
CA PRO A 20 18.41 -0.54 -9.27
C PRO A 20 17.05 -1.20 -9.54
N SER A 21 17.04 -2.43 -10.05
CA SER A 21 15.83 -3.23 -10.27
C SER A 21 15.13 -3.66 -8.98
N VAL A 22 15.89 -3.97 -7.92
CA VAL A 22 15.37 -4.32 -6.59
C VAL A 22 14.78 -3.08 -5.92
N VAL A 23 15.49 -1.95 -6.02
CA VAL A 23 14.99 -0.66 -5.50
C VAL A 23 13.71 -0.26 -6.22
N LYS A 24 13.67 -0.37 -7.56
CA LYS A 24 12.46 -0.08 -8.35
C LYS A 24 11.28 -0.98 -7.93
N ARG A 25 11.49 -2.30 -7.83
CA ARG A 25 10.44 -3.24 -7.38
C ARG A 25 9.94 -2.91 -5.99
N PHE A 26 10.82 -2.52 -5.07
CA PHE A 26 10.43 -2.12 -3.73
C PHE A 26 9.60 -0.84 -3.74
N ILE A 27 10.01 0.17 -4.52
CA ILE A 27 9.26 1.43 -4.67
C ILE A 27 7.89 1.16 -5.30
N ASP A 28 7.82 0.34 -6.35
CA ASP A 28 6.56 -0.03 -7.02
C ASP A 28 5.62 -0.72 -6.01
N LEU A 29 6.13 -1.69 -5.24
CA LEU A 29 5.35 -2.42 -4.24
C LEU A 29 4.90 -1.51 -3.10
N PHE A 30 5.79 -0.65 -2.59
CA PHE A 30 5.48 0.30 -1.53
C PHE A 30 4.45 1.33 -1.99
N SER A 31 4.57 1.84 -3.22
CA SER A 31 3.63 2.79 -3.80
C SER A 31 2.25 2.14 -3.98
N ALA A 32 2.20 0.90 -4.47
CA ALA A 32 0.97 0.14 -4.59
C ALA A 32 0.32 -0.12 -3.21
N ALA A 33 1.10 -0.50 -2.20
CA ALA A 33 0.61 -0.73 -0.85
C ALA A 33 0.09 0.57 -0.21
N ARG A 34 0.78 1.70 -0.41
CA ARG A 34 0.34 3.02 0.04
C ARG A 34 -0.96 3.43 -0.64
N GLN A 35 -1.07 3.23 -1.96
CA GLN A 35 -2.29 3.51 -2.71
C GLN A 35 -3.45 2.62 -2.23
N ALA A 36 -3.21 1.33 -2.02
CA ALA A 36 -4.21 0.41 -1.50
C ALA A 36 -4.71 0.83 -0.11
N LYS A 37 -3.80 1.25 0.78
CA LYS A 37 -4.16 1.77 2.11
C LYS A 37 -4.98 3.06 2.02
N ALA A 38 -4.53 4.02 1.22
CA ALA A 38 -5.25 5.27 1.00
C ALA A 38 -6.68 4.99 0.47
N ASN A 39 -6.79 4.11 -0.52
CA ASN A 39 -8.05 3.66 -1.09
C ASN A 39 -8.96 3.01 -0.02
N GLN A 40 -8.41 2.18 0.86
CA GLN A 40 -9.15 1.56 1.96
C GLN A 40 -9.67 2.59 2.97
N GLU A 41 -8.85 3.59 3.31
CA GLU A 41 -9.26 4.68 4.21
C GLU A 41 -10.35 5.55 3.57
N THR A 42 -10.21 5.88 2.28
CA THR A 42 -11.24 6.60 1.51
C THR A 42 -12.54 5.81 1.46
N LEU A 43 -12.49 4.50 1.19
CA LEU A 43 -13.67 3.64 1.23
C LEU A 43 -14.35 3.65 2.59
N ARG A 44 -13.57 3.54 3.67
CA ARG A 44 -14.11 3.55 5.03
C ARG A 44 -14.83 4.87 5.31
N TYR A 45 -14.23 5.99 4.93
CA TYR A 45 -14.82 7.32 5.10
C TYR A 45 -16.12 7.45 4.30
N LEU A 46 -16.09 7.15 2.99
CA LEU A 46 -17.25 7.26 2.10
C LEU A 46 -18.39 6.33 2.51
N ARG A 47 -18.08 5.11 2.99
CA ARG A 47 -19.12 4.20 3.48
C ARG A 47 -19.79 4.70 4.76
N GLY A 48 -19.12 5.51 5.56
CA GLY A 48 -19.68 6.13 6.76
C GLY A 48 -20.61 7.32 6.48
N LEU A 49 -20.65 7.81 5.24
CA LEU A 49 -21.54 8.90 4.84
C LEU A 49 -22.91 8.36 4.40
N ASP A 50 -23.95 9.14 4.70
CA ASP A 50 -25.31 8.91 4.18
C ASP A 50 -25.38 9.13 2.67
N ASP A 51 -26.32 8.44 2.02
CA ASP A 51 -26.51 8.52 0.57
C ASP A 51 -26.77 9.95 0.09
N LYS A 52 -27.48 10.76 0.89
CA LYS A 52 -27.70 12.17 0.57
C LYS A 52 -26.38 12.96 0.54
N ALA A 53 -25.50 12.74 1.52
CA ALA A 53 -24.20 13.41 1.55
C ALA A 53 -23.34 13.00 0.35
N LEU A 54 -23.34 11.71 -0.02
CA LEU A 54 -22.64 11.22 -1.20
C LEU A 54 -23.18 11.85 -2.49
N MET A 55 -24.49 12.00 -2.63
CA MET A 55 -25.12 12.68 -3.77
C MET A 55 -24.79 14.17 -3.82
N ASP A 56 -24.73 14.85 -2.67
CA ASP A 56 -24.33 16.26 -2.57
C ASP A 56 -22.85 16.46 -3.00
N PHE A 57 -21.99 15.45 -2.83
CA PHE A 57 -20.62 15.43 -3.37
C PHE A 57 -20.55 15.12 -4.89
N GLY A 58 -21.69 14.94 -5.56
CA GLY A 58 -21.75 14.67 -6.99
C GLY A 58 -21.58 13.19 -7.36
N TYR A 59 -21.62 12.26 -6.40
CA TYR A 59 -21.65 10.84 -6.73
C TYR A 59 -23.01 10.46 -7.32
N SER A 60 -23.00 9.78 -8.46
CA SER A 60 -24.21 9.21 -9.05
C SER A 60 -24.73 8.02 -8.24
N TYR A 61 -26.00 7.67 -8.42
CA TYR A 61 -26.61 6.51 -7.74
C TYR A 61 -25.88 5.19 -8.03
N SER A 62 -25.37 5.01 -9.26
CA SER A 62 -24.55 3.86 -9.62
C SER A 62 -23.22 3.84 -8.85
N ALA A 63 -22.58 5.00 -8.67
CA ALA A 63 -21.34 5.12 -7.90
C ALA A 63 -21.56 4.82 -6.41
N VAL A 64 -22.67 5.28 -5.82
CA VAL A 64 -23.05 4.95 -4.45
C VAL A 64 -23.31 3.45 -4.29
N ARG A 65 -23.98 2.81 -5.25
CA ARG A 65 -24.16 1.34 -5.24
C ARG A 65 -22.84 0.59 -5.24
N GLU A 66 -21.89 1.00 -6.08
CA GLU A 66 -20.54 0.39 -6.12
C GLU A 66 -19.78 0.59 -4.80
N LEU A 67 -19.86 1.77 -4.18
CA LEU A 67 -19.29 2.04 -2.84
C LEU A 67 -19.82 1.07 -1.78
N ARG A 68 -21.12 0.78 -1.82
CA ARG A 68 -21.78 -0.16 -0.90
C ARG A 68 -21.41 -1.61 -1.18
N ALA A 69 -21.25 -1.99 -2.45
CA ALA A 69 -20.69 -3.28 -2.88
C ALA A 69 -19.20 -3.42 -2.51
N GLY A 70 -18.55 -2.29 -2.26
CA GLY A 70 -17.23 -2.20 -1.70
C GLY A 70 -16.13 -1.85 -2.68
N HIS A 71 -16.50 -1.40 -3.87
CA HIS A 71 -15.61 -0.90 -4.90
C HIS A 71 -15.52 0.62 -4.81
N LEU A 72 -14.32 1.18 -5.01
CA LEU A 72 -14.20 2.62 -5.17
C LEU A 72 -14.80 2.98 -6.53
N PRO A 73 -15.80 3.87 -6.59
CA PRO A 73 -16.29 4.39 -7.84
C PRO A 73 -15.16 5.20 -8.48
N PRO A 74 -15.09 5.19 -9.82
CA PRO A 74 -14.16 6.08 -10.52
C PRO A 74 -14.52 7.52 -10.14
N VAL A 75 -13.59 8.21 -9.48
CA VAL A 75 -13.73 9.64 -9.17
C VAL A 75 -13.31 10.38 -10.43
N SER A 76 -14.29 10.81 -11.22
CA SER A 76 -14.06 11.73 -12.35
C SER A 76 -14.06 13.16 -11.80
N PHE A 77 -12.92 13.84 -11.88
CA PHE A 77 -12.77 15.27 -11.60
C PHE A 77 -13.07 16.10 -12.84
#